data_AF-A0A101VVK2-F1
#
_entry.id   AF-A0A101VVK2-F1
#
_cell.length_a   1.000
_cell.length_b   1.000
_cell.length_c   1.000
_cell.angle_alpha   90.00
_cell.angle_beta   90.00
_cell.angle_gamma   90.00
#
_symmetry.space_group_name_H-M   'P 1'
#
loop_
_entity.id
_entity.type
_entity.pdbx_description
1 polymer ?
#
loop_
_entity_poly.entity_id
_entity_poly.type
_entity_poly.pdbx_seq_one_letter_code
_entity_poly.pdbx_strand_id
1 'polypeptide(L)'
;MTKILLVGLIFILIFSGGIFIGTTKNKCNNLEQDLTNEKEARTMIERELSMLKREKEAWIMISPLSHLIIYAMDSRDLKSLINNVSHSVEVTETGLVFEQDYLGKQEINYPQEKVSRLRERGYELVDKNEFVSYVEYQEGEYIKVYHMFYAKVNERWKLKLIQKDK
;
A
#
# COMPACT_ATOMS: atom_id res chain seq x y z
N MET A 1 58.04 55.90 -13.04
CA MET A 1 58.00 54.55 -12.44
C MET A 1 56.72 54.23 -11.66
N THR A 2 55.93 55.20 -11.19
CA THR A 2 54.71 54.98 -10.38
C THR A 2 53.49 54.41 -11.12
N LYS A 3 53.34 54.65 -12.44
CA LYS A 3 52.18 54.17 -13.21
C LYS A 3 52.16 52.65 -13.47
N ILE A 4 53.31 52.00 -13.54
CA ILE A 4 53.42 50.54 -13.78
C ILE A 4 53.06 49.75 -12.53
N LEU A 5 53.44 50.27 -11.35
CA LEU A 5 53.12 49.67 -10.05
C LEU A 5 51.61 49.69 -9.77
N LEU A 6 50.91 50.76 -10.16
CA LEU A 6 49.45 50.88 -10.02
C LEU A 6 48.70 49.87 -10.91
N VAL A 7 49.14 49.67 -12.16
CA VAL A 7 48.51 48.72 -13.09
C VAL A 7 48.71 47.27 -12.63
N GLY A 8 49.91 46.92 -12.12
CA GLY A 8 50.15 45.60 -11.54
C GLY A 8 49.27 45.30 -10.32
N LEU A 9 49.06 46.30 -9.46
CA LEU A 9 48.24 46.16 -8.26
C LEU A 9 46.75 46.01 -8.57
N ILE A 10 46.25 46.73 -9.58
CA ILE A 10 44.89 46.57 -10.12
C ILE A 10 44.72 45.17 -10.73
N PHE A 11 45.71 44.68 -11.47
CA PHE A 11 45.65 43.35 -12.09
C PHE A 11 45.60 42.24 -11.03
N ILE A 12 46.40 42.33 -9.97
CA ILE A 12 46.38 41.37 -8.86
C ILE A 12 45.02 41.38 -8.15
N LEU A 13 44.45 42.56 -7.87
CA LEU A 13 43.15 42.68 -7.21
C LEU A 13 42.00 42.08 -8.04
N ILE A 14 42.01 42.29 -9.36
CA ILE A 14 41.02 41.71 -10.27
C ILE A 14 41.20 40.19 -10.35
N PHE A 15 42.43 39.70 -10.47
CA PHE A 15 42.71 38.26 -10.55
C PHE A 15 42.35 37.54 -9.25
N SER A 16 42.69 38.11 -8.09
CA SER A 16 42.32 37.54 -6.78
C SER A 16 40.81 37.58 -6.55
N GLY A 17 40.13 38.65 -6.99
CA GLY A 17 38.67 38.76 -6.89
C GLY A 17 37.94 37.75 -7.79
N GLY A 18 38.42 37.52 -9.01
CA GLY A 18 37.86 36.53 -9.94
C GLY A 18 37.99 35.09 -9.44
N ILE A 19 39.14 34.72 -8.88
CA ILE A 19 39.35 33.39 -8.28
C ILE A 19 38.45 33.21 -7.03
N PHE A 20 38.30 34.25 -6.21
CA PHE A 20 37.44 34.20 -5.03
C PHE A 20 35.95 34.05 -5.39
N ILE A 21 35.45 34.77 -6.39
CA ILE A 21 34.06 34.67 -6.87
C ILE A 21 33.81 33.32 -7.55
N GLY A 22 34.78 32.80 -8.34
CA GLY A 22 34.66 31.50 -8.99
C GLY A 22 34.60 30.32 -8.00
N THR A 23 35.43 30.36 -6.96
CA THR A 23 35.47 29.31 -5.93
C THR A 23 34.23 29.34 -5.02
N THR A 24 33.71 30.53 -4.69
CA THR A 24 32.45 30.66 -3.93
C THR A 24 31.24 30.24 -4.76
N LYS A 25 31.17 30.57 -6.06
CA LYS A 25 30.11 30.09 -6.96
C LYS A 25 30.08 28.57 -7.09
N ASN A 26 31.25 27.93 -7.24
CA ASN A 26 31.33 26.46 -7.28
C ASN A 26 30.89 25.82 -5.96
N LYS A 27 31.26 26.40 -4.81
CA LYS A 27 30.78 25.92 -3.50
C LYS A 27 29.27 26.05 -3.33
N CYS A 28 28.68 27.17 -3.77
CA CYS A 28 27.23 27.36 -3.74
C CYS A 28 26.50 26.36 -4.65
N ASN A 29 26.99 26.14 -5.87
CA ASN A 29 26.40 25.15 -6.78
C ASN A 29 26.46 23.73 -6.19
N ASN A 30 27.57 23.36 -5.56
CA ASN A 30 27.70 22.05 -4.90
C ASN A 30 26.73 21.92 -3.71
N LEU A 31 26.58 22.97 -2.89
CA LEU A 31 25.62 23.00 -1.78
C LEU A 31 24.16 22.90 -2.24
N GLU A 32 23.80 23.57 -3.34
CA GLU A 32 22.47 23.45 -3.94
C GLU A 32 22.20 22.04 -4.47
N GLN A 33 23.22 21.41 -5.06
CA GLN A 33 23.14 20.02 -5.52
C GLN A 33 23.01 19.05 -4.35
N ASP A 34 23.80 19.21 -3.28
CA ASP A 34 23.72 18.38 -2.07
C ASP A 34 22.36 18.51 -1.39
N LEU A 35 21.81 19.72 -1.29
CA LEU A 35 20.47 19.97 -0.74
C LEU A 35 19.37 19.32 -1.60
N THR A 36 19.55 19.29 -2.93
CA THR A 36 18.62 18.64 -3.84
C THR A 36 18.66 17.12 -3.66
N ASN A 37 19.86 16.54 -3.61
CA ASN A 37 20.06 15.11 -3.36
C ASN A 37 19.49 14.68 -1.99
N GLU A 38 19.67 15.49 -0.95
CA GLU A 38 19.10 15.22 0.38
C GLU A 38 17.57 15.25 0.37
N LYS A 39 16.97 16.21 -0.32
CA LYS A 39 15.51 16.27 -0.49
C LYS A 39 14.99 15.04 -1.24
N GLU A 40 15.65 14.65 -2.33
CA GLU A 40 15.29 13.46 -3.09
C GLU A 40 15.40 12.19 -2.23
N ALA A 41 16.51 12.00 -1.52
CA ALA A 41 16.71 10.89 -0.60
C ALA A 41 15.63 10.85 0.50
N ARG A 42 15.29 12.01 1.08
CA ARG A 42 14.22 12.11 2.06
C ARG A 42 12.86 11.71 1.49
N THR A 43 12.51 12.19 0.30
CA THR A 43 11.25 11.81 -0.35
C THR A 43 11.20 10.31 -0.67
N MET A 44 12.34 9.71 -1.02
CA MET A 44 12.45 8.27 -1.24
C MET A 44 12.23 7.48 0.06
N ILE A 45 12.88 7.89 1.16
CA ILE A 45 12.71 7.29 2.48
C ILE A 45 11.27 7.42 2.97
N GLU A 46 10.64 8.59 2.81
CA GLU A 46 9.25 8.81 3.21
C GLU A 46 8.28 7.92 2.40
N ARG A 47 8.56 7.70 1.11
CA ARG A 47 7.81 6.76 0.26
C ARG A 47 7.99 5.32 0.73
N GLU A 48 9.22 4.87 0.97
CA GLU A 48 9.51 3.51 1.44
C GLU A 48 8.89 3.23 2.80
N LEU A 49 9.00 4.17 3.75
CA LEU A 49 8.40 4.04 5.07
C LEU A 49 6.88 3.98 5.01
N SER A 50 6.27 4.72 4.08
CA SER A 50 4.84 4.64 3.78
C SER A 50 4.44 3.28 3.18
N MET A 51 5.27 2.67 2.31
CA MET A 51 5.04 1.30 1.82
C MET A 51 5.11 0.27 2.93
N LEU A 52 6.19 0.27 3.71
CA LEU A 52 6.41 -0.68 4.81
C LEU A 52 5.30 -0.60 5.88
N LYS A 53 4.82 0.61 6.17
CA LYS A 53 3.70 0.80 7.10
C LYS A 53 2.42 0.14 6.60
N ARG A 54 2.14 0.21 5.29
CA ARG A 54 0.98 -0.43 4.67
C ARG A 54 1.11 -1.94 4.64
N GLU A 55 2.28 -2.46 4.28
CA GLU A 55 2.56 -3.90 4.30
C GLU A 55 2.36 -4.48 5.70
N LYS A 56 2.87 -3.78 6.73
CA LYS A 56 2.66 -4.17 8.12
C LYS A 56 1.19 -4.18 8.51
N GLU A 57 0.43 -3.14 8.14
CA GLU A 57 -1.01 -3.08 8.43
C GLU A 57 -1.76 -4.23 7.78
N ALA A 58 -1.53 -4.49 6.49
CA ALA A 58 -2.13 -5.62 5.79
C ALA A 58 -1.73 -6.95 6.44
N TRP A 59 -0.44 -7.17 6.70
CA TRP A 59 0.09 -8.39 7.32
C TRP A 59 -0.59 -8.74 8.65
N ILE A 60 -0.84 -7.74 9.50
CA ILE A 60 -1.55 -7.92 10.77
C ILE A 60 -3.02 -8.30 10.56
N MET A 61 -3.65 -7.82 9.48
CA MET A 61 -5.09 -7.93 9.27
C MET A 61 -5.54 -9.12 8.42
N ILE A 62 -4.69 -9.64 7.54
CA ILE A 62 -5.05 -10.68 6.57
C ILE A 62 -5.67 -11.92 7.23
N SER A 63 -4.91 -12.60 8.10
CA SER A 63 -5.39 -13.85 8.71
C SER A 63 -6.63 -13.62 9.58
N PRO A 64 -6.65 -12.62 10.50
CA PRO A 64 -7.83 -12.39 11.33
C PRO A 64 -9.11 -12.10 10.54
N LEU A 65 -9.05 -11.29 9.47
CA LEU A 65 -10.24 -10.92 8.71
C LEU A 65 -10.78 -12.06 7.86
N SER A 66 -9.90 -12.79 7.17
CA SER A 66 -10.27 -14.00 6.42
C SER A 66 -10.96 -15.02 7.33
N HIS A 67 -10.36 -15.28 8.50
CA HIS A 67 -10.91 -16.21 9.49
C HIS A 67 -12.26 -15.74 10.04
N LEU A 68 -12.37 -14.45 10.38
CA LEU A 68 -13.61 -13.86 10.88
C LEU A 68 -14.75 -14.01 9.87
N ILE A 69 -14.51 -13.72 8.59
CA ILE A 69 -15.52 -13.85 7.55
C ILE A 69 -15.91 -15.31 7.32
N ILE A 70 -14.93 -16.20 7.11
CA ILE A 70 -15.23 -17.60 6.78
C ILE A 70 -15.96 -18.30 7.94
N TYR A 71 -15.57 -18.04 9.20
CA TYR A 71 -16.30 -18.60 10.34
C TYR A 71 -17.68 -17.96 10.54
N ALA A 72 -17.85 -16.68 10.25
CA ALA A 72 -19.17 -16.06 10.25
C ALA A 72 -20.07 -16.66 9.14
N MET A 73 -19.51 -17.02 7.99
CA MET A 73 -20.23 -17.77 6.94
C MET A 73 -20.60 -19.19 7.39
N ASP A 74 -19.65 -19.93 7.98
CA ASP A 74 -19.85 -21.30 8.50
C ASP A 74 -20.95 -21.36 9.56
N SER A 75 -20.94 -20.39 10.49
CA SER A 75 -21.92 -20.28 11.57
C SER A 75 -23.22 -19.54 11.19
N ARG A 76 -23.31 -19.00 9.97
CA ARG A 76 -24.41 -18.15 9.51
C ARG A 76 -24.68 -16.94 10.43
N ASP A 77 -23.64 -16.37 11.01
CA ASP A 77 -23.74 -15.15 11.82
C ASP A 77 -23.86 -13.91 10.92
N LEU A 78 -25.10 -13.66 10.48
CA LEU A 78 -25.42 -12.55 9.58
C LEU A 78 -25.02 -11.19 10.16
N LYS A 79 -25.10 -11.02 11.49
CA LYS A 79 -24.73 -9.76 12.15
C LYS A 79 -23.23 -9.52 12.04
N SER A 80 -22.42 -10.55 12.28
CA SER A 80 -20.96 -10.45 12.10
C SER A 80 -20.59 -10.23 10.65
N LEU A 81 -21.27 -10.88 9.69
CA LEU A 81 -21.05 -10.64 8.26
C LEU A 81 -21.35 -9.20 7.88
N ILE A 82 -22.52 -8.67 8.22
CA ILE A 82 -22.91 -7.27 7.96
C ILE A 82 -21.87 -6.29 8.53
N ASN A 83 -21.32 -6.59 9.70
CA ASN A 83 -20.30 -5.76 10.34
C ASN A 83 -18.91 -5.85 9.71
N ASN A 84 -18.64 -6.80 8.81
CA ASN A 84 -17.31 -7.01 8.25
C ASN A 84 -17.27 -6.97 6.71
N VAL A 85 -18.41 -6.84 6.05
CA VAL A 85 -18.48 -6.57 4.60
C VAL A 85 -18.62 -5.07 4.29
N SER A 86 -18.27 -4.68 3.08
CA SER A 86 -18.48 -3.32 2.57
C SER A 86 -19.96 -3.11 2.19
N HIS A 87 -20.34 -1.87 1.92
CA HIS A 87 -21.71 -1.54 1.49
C HIS A 87 -22.09 -2.12 0.11
N SER A 88 -21.11 -2.61 -0.66
CA SER A 88 -21.30 -3.20 -1.99
C SER A 88 -21.58 -4.71 -1.93
N VAL A 89 -21.62 -5.28 -0.72
CA VAL A 89 -21.89 -6.69 -0.49
C VAL A 89 -23.20 -6.83 0.26
N GLU A 90 -24.13 -7.57 -0.32
CA GLU A 90 -25.40 -7.89 0.30
C GLU A 90 -25.27 -9.23 1.05
N VAL A 91 -25.68 -9.24 2.33
CA VAL A 91 -25.71 -10.44 3.17
C VAL A 91 -27.12 -11.01 3.15
N THR A 92 -27.26 -12.23 2.65
CA THR A 92 -28.55 -12.92 2.50
C THR A 92 -28.61 -14.16 3.41
N GLU A 93 -29.75 -14.85 3.43
CA GLU A 93 -29.90 -16.11 4.17
C GLU A 93 -29.11 -17.28 3.54
N THR A 94 -28.80 -17.19 2.24
CA THR A 94 -28.14 -18.25 1.45
C THR A 94 -26.65 -17.99 1.23
N GLY A 95 -26.23 -16.73 1.25
CA GLY A 95 -24.85 -16.36 0.95
C GLY A 95 -24.56 -14.86 0.93
N LEU A 96 -23.41 -14.53 0.36
CA LEU A 96 -22.98 -13.16 0.09
C LEU A 96 -23.16 -12.84 -1.39
N VAL A 97 -23.85 -11.75 -1.71
CA VAL A 97 -24.06 -11.27 -3.08
C VAL A 97 -23.19 -10.05 -3.32
N PHE A 98 -22.40 -10.11 -4.39
CA PHE A 98 -21.45 -9.08 -4.79
C PHE A 98 -21.92 -8.48 -6.11
N GLU A 99 -22.10 -7.17 -6.14
CA GLU A 99 -22.43 -6.44 -7.37
C GLU A 99 -21.14 -6.05 -8.09
N GLN A 100 -20.96 -6.53 -9.34
CA GLN A 100 -19.81 -6.17 -10.18
C GLN A 100 -20.28 -5.42 -11.43
N ASP A 101 -19.72 -4.24 -11.64
CA ASP A 101 -20.15 -3.27 -12.67
C ASP A 101 -20.31 -3.88 -14.08
N TYR A 102 -19.43 -4.80 -14.48
CA TYR A 102 -19.40 -5.38 -15.83
C TYR A 102 -19.66 -6.90 -15.89
N LEU A 103 -19.61 -7.59 -14.75
CA LEU A 103 -19.68 -9.06 -14.67
C LEU A 103 -21.01 -9.55 -14.08
N GLY A 104 -21.88 -8.63 -13.66
CA GLY A 104 -23.17 -8.93 -13.08
C GLY A 104 -23.07 -9.24 -11.58
N LYS A 105 -24.14 -9.83 -11.03
CA LYS A 105 -24.19 -10.24 -9.63
C LYS A 105 -23.53 -11.60 -9.46
N GLN A 106 -22.57 -11.68 -8.55
CA GLN A 106 -21.95 -12.93 -8.13
C GLN A 106 -22.46 -13.31 -6.75
N GLU A 107 -22.93 -14.54 -6.56
CA GLU A 107 -23.31 -15.06 -5.24
C GLU A 107 -22.30 -16.11 -4.76
N ILE A 108 -21.85 -15.97 -3.52
CA ILE A 108 -21.06 -16.97 -2.80
C ILE A 108 -21.95 -17.56 -1.71
N ASN A 109 -22.42 -18.79 -1.94
CA ASN A 109 -23.21 -19.53 -0.97
C ASN A 109 -22.40 -19.85 0.29
N TYR A 110 -23.09 -19.91 1.42
CA TYR A 110 -22.49 -20.38 2.67
C TYR A 110 -22.05 -21.86 2.57
N PRO A 111 -21.04 -22.26 3.36
CA PRO A 111 -20.68 -23.67 3.50
C PRO A 111 -21.91 -24.53 3.84
N GLN A 112 -22.06 -25.64 3.13
CA GLN A 112 -23.03 -26.70 3.38
C GLN A 112 -22.53 -27.68 4.44
N GLU A 113 -21.21 -27.84 4.55
CA GLU A 113 -20.56 -28.61 5.62
C GLU A 113 -19.71 -27.70 6.51
N LYS A 114 -19.34 -28.22 7.69
CA LYS A 114 -18.51 -27.48 8.64
C LYS A 114 -17.11 -27.24 8.06
N VAL A 115 -16.62 -26.01 8.19
CA VAL A 115 -15.23 -25.68 7.85
C VAL A 115 -14.28 -26.40 8.79
N SER A 116 -13.51 -27.35 8.25
CA SER A 116 -12.59 -28.20 9.01
C SER A 116 -11.17 -27.64 9.05
N ARG A 117 -10.80 -26.85 8.05
CA ARG A 117 -9.48 -26.22 7.93
C ARG A 117 -9.57 -24.90 7.19
N LEU A 118 -8.79 -23.92 7.66
CA LEU A 118 -8.59 -22.64 7.01
C LEU A 118 -7.11 -22.29 7.03
N ARG A 119 -6.57 -21.86 5.89
CA ARG A 119 -5.15 -21.53 5.74
C ARG A 119 -4.97 -20.33 4.82
N GLU A 120 -4.28 -19.31 5.30
CA GLU A 120 -3.79 -18.23 4.44
C GLU A 120 -2.61 -18.74 3.60
N ARG A 121 -2.64 -18.47 2.30
CA ARG A 121 -1.56 -18.78 1.36
C ARG A 121 -0.66 -17.57 1.10
N GLY A 122 -1.18 -16.36 1.27
CA GLY A 122 -0.45 -15.12 1.10
C GLY A 122 -1.39 -13.92 0.94
N TYR A 123 -0.83 -12.80 0.48
CA TYR A 123 -1.58 -11.59 0.17
C TYR A 123 -0.88 -10.76 -0.88
N GLU A 124 -1.60 -9.79 -1.43
CA GLU A 124 -1.07 -8.75 -2.30
C GLU A 124 -1.72 -7.40 -1.96
N LEU A 125 -0.91 -6.33 -1.98
CA LEU A 125 -1.40 -4.96 -1.86
C LEU A 125 -1.85 -4.47 -3.24
N VAL A 126 -3.13 -4.14 -3.39
CA VAL A 126 -3.67 -3.62 -4.66
C VAL A 126 -3.44 -2.11 -4.73
N ASP A 127 -3.80 -1.38 -3.68
CA ASP A 127 -3.54 0.05 -3.55
C ASP A 127 -3.35 0.48 -2.08
N LYS A 128 -3.50 1.78 -1.78
CA LYS A 128 -3.35 2.31 -0.41
C LYS A 128 -4.45 1.80 0.55
N ASN A 129 -5.64 1.57 0.03
CA ASN A 129 -6.85 1.25 0.77
C ASN A 129 -7.42 -0.12 0.38
N GLU A 130 -6.72 -0.89 -0.46
CA GLU A 130 -7.17 -2.20 -0.91
C GLU A 130 -6.04 -3.24 -0.86
N PHE A 131 -6.36 -4.43 -0.37
CA PHE A 131 -5.48 -5.60 -0.42
C PHE A 131 -6.32 -6.86 -0.70
N VAL A 132 -5.66 -7.90 -1.20
CA VAL A 132 -6.27 -9.23 -1.41
C VAL A 132 -5.57 -10.26 -0.53
N SER A 133 -6.34 -11.15 0.08
CA SER A 133 -5.82 -12.37 0.71
C SER A 133 -6.15 -13.60 -0.13
N TYR A 134 -5.20 -14.52 -0.22
CA TYR A 134 -5.39 -15.84 -0.82
C TYR A 134 -5.65 -16.86 0.29
N VAL A 135 -6.87 -17.39 0.34
CA VAL A 135 -7.36 -18.22 1.43
C VAL A 135 -7.73 -19.60 0.89
N GLU A 136 -7.12 -20.64 1.44
CA GLU A 136 -7.52 -22.03 1.23
C GLU A 136 -8.46 -22.42 2.37
N TYR A 137 -9.67 -22.84 2.04
CA TYR A 137 -10.64 -23.32 3.01
C TYR A 137 -11.13 -24.72 2.63
N GLN A 138 -11.24 -25.58 3.64
CA GLN A 138 -11.71 -26.96 3.50
C GLN A 138 -13.08 -27.11 4.14
N GLU A 139 -14.00 -27.67 3.37
CA GLU A 139 -15.39 -27.94 3.71
C GLU A 139 -15.66 -29.41 3.39
N GLY A 140 -15.74 -30.25 4.43
CA GLY A 140 -15.75 -31.70 4.24
C GLY A 140 -14.49 -32.22 3.54
N GLU A 141 -14.69 -32.91 2.42
CA GLU A 141 -13.61 -33.39 1.54
C GLU A 141 -13.18 -32.37 0.47
N TYR A 142 -13.92 -31.26 0.32
CA TYR A 142 -13.66 -30.26 -0.72
C TYR A 142 -12.71 -29.18 -0.22
N ILE A 143 -11.65 -28.94 -1.00
CA ILE A 143 -10.75 -27.79 -0.81
C ILE A 143 -11.12 -26.73 -1.84
N LYS A 144 -11.30 -25.50 -1.38
CA LYS A 144 -11.60 -24.35 -2.23
C LYS A 144 -10.63 -23.22 -1.89
N VAL A 145 -10.18 -22.51 -2.92
CA VAL A 145 -9.28 -21.37 -2.79
C VAL A 145 -10.02 -20.11 -3.19
N TYR A 146 -10.01 -19.11 -2.31
CA TYR A 146 -10.64 -17.82 -2.49
C TYR A 146 -9.61 -16.71 -2.51
N HIS A 147 -9.81 -15.76 -3.42
CA HIS A 147 -9.16 -14.46 -3.41
C HIS A 147 -10.15 -13.49 -2.77
N MET A 148 -9.87 -13.08 -1.53
CA MET A 148 -10.72 -12.23 -0.73
C MET A 148 -10.18 -10.80 -0.76
N PHE A 149 -10.90 -9.89 -1.38
CA PHE A 149 -10.51 -8.50 -1.54
C PHE A 149 -11.09 -7.66 -0.42
N TYR A 150 -10.24 -6.90 0.26
CA TYR A 150 -10.59 -6.02 1.35
C TYR A 150 -10.35 -4.57 0.95
N ALA A 151 -11.28 -3.70 1.33
CA ALA A 151 -11.16 -2.26 1.16
C ALA A 151 -11.33 -1.54 2.49
N LYS A 152 -10.64 -0.41 2.65
CA LYS A 152 -10.73 0.43 3.85
C LYS A 152 -11.95 1.35 3.74
N VAL A 153 -12.93 1.14 4.62
CA VAL A 153 -14.16 1.93 4.75
C VAL A 153 -14.22 2.54 6.15
N ASN A 154 -14.20 3.87 6.26
CA ASN A 154 -14.18 4.59 7.54
C ASN A 154 -13.09 4.08 8.50
N GLU A 155 -11.85 3.98 8.01
CA GLU A 155 -10.68 3.44 8.73
C GLU A 155 -10.78 1.96 9.16
N ARG A 156 -11.78 1.21 8.69
CA ARG A 156 -11.91 -0.23 8.94
C ARG A 156 -11.80 -1.03 7.66
N TRP A 157 -11.05 -2.11 7.69
CA TRP A 157 -10.96 -3.06 6.59
C TRP A 157 -12.24 -3.89 6.50
N LYS A 158 -12.82 -3.96 5.31
CA LYS A 158 -14.09 -4.63 5.03
C LYS A 158 -13.96 -5.49 3.78
N LEU A 159 -14.59 -6.66 3.78
CA LEU A 159 -14.65 -7.51 2.59
C LEU A 159 -15.46 -6.80 1.50
N LYS A 160 -14.84 -6.61 0.33
CA LYS A 160 -15.44 -5.98 -0.85
C LYS A 160 -15.84 -7.01 -1.91
N LEU A 161 -15.05 -8.06 -2.07
CA LEU A 161 -15.24 -9.06 -3.11
C LEU A 161 -14.62 -10.41 -2.72
N ILE A 162 -15.23 -11.51 -3.17
CA ILE A 162 -14.62 -12.84 -3.17
C ILE A 162 -14.60 -13.37 -4.61
N GLN A 163 -13.43 -13.81 -5.06
CA GLN A 163 -13.27 -14.55 -6.31
C GLN A 163 -12.82 -15.98 -6.00
N LYS A 164 -13.42 -16.98 -6.66
CA LYS A 164 -12.95 -18.36 -6.56
C LYS A 164 -11.76 -18.53 -7.51
N ASP A 165 -10.67 -19.09 -7.00
CA ASP A 165 -9.59 -19.56 -7.86
C ASP A 165 -10.11 -20.73 -8.71
N LYS A 166 -9.71 -20.78 -9.99
CA LYS A 166 -10.28 -21.71 -10.99
C LYS A 166 -9.65 -23.10 -10.93
#